data_AF-A0A9W5R5Q9-F1
#
_entry.id   AF-A0A9W5R5Q9-F1
#
_cell.length_a   1.000
_cell.length_b   1.000
_cell.length_c   1.000
_cell.angle_alpha   90.00
_cell.angle_beta   90.00
_cell.angle_gamma   90.00
#
_symmetry.space_group_name_H-M   'P 1'
#
loop_
_entity.id
_entity.type
_entity.pdbx_description
1 polymer ?
#
loop_
_entity_poly.entity_id
_entity_poly.type
_entity_poly.pdbx_seq_one_letter_code
_entity_poly.pdbx_strand_id
1 'polypeptide(L)'
;GICRQSVSTYVQTFNSDGIEGLLERRYPPGRTPYLSPGEETEIRNMLIKSTSNQEGIGPETHWDTRVLQYLLEERYYVSMSRGGICDMLHRWGFTYIRPTYRLKKADPLKQQQFLRELNWIKKTYPKI
;
A
#
# COMPACT_ATOMS: atom_id res chain seq x y z
N GLY A 1 -14.27 33.03 22.86
CA GLY A 1 -14.92 32.44 24.05
C GLY A 1 -15.61 31.15 23.66
N ILE A 2 -15.77 30.20 24.58
CA ILE A 2 -16.53 28.96 24.35
C ILE A 2 -18.03 29.31 24.27
N CYS A 3 -18.79 28.68 23.36
CA CYS A 3 -20.22 28.96 23.21
C CYS A 3 -21.05 28.34 24.35
N ARG A 4 -22.22 28.91 24.63
CA ARG A 4 -23.14 28.46 25.70
C ARG A 4 -23.49 26.96 25.59
N GLN A 5 -23.67 26.45 24.38
CA GLN A 5 -23.99 25.05 24.14
C GLN A 5 -22.87 24.12 24.61
N SER A 6 -21.61 24.41 24.28
CA SER A 6 -20.48 23.60 24.74
C SER A 6 -20.37 23.58 26.27
N VAL A 7 -20.59 24.73 26.94
CA VAL A 7 -20.61 24.78 28.41
C VAL A 7 -21.74 23.92 28.99
N SER A 8 -22.94 24.00 28.41
CA SER A 8 -24.08 23.17 28.82
C SER A 8 -23.79 21.67 28.66
N THR A 9 -23.15 21.27 27.56
CA THR A 9 -22.74 19.88 27.32
C THR A 9 -21.74 19.43 28.38
N TYR A 10 -20.72 20.24 28.69
CA TYR A 10 -19.75 19.88 29.74
C TYR A 10 -20.39 19.72 31.12
N VAL A 11 -21.30 20.63 31.51
CA VAL A 11 -22.02 20.54 32.79
C VAL A 11 -22.88 19.28 32.84
N GLN A 12 -23.58 18.94 31.75
CA GLN A 12 -24.37 17.71 31.68
C GLN A 12 -23.51 16.47 31.82
N THR A 13 -22.42 16.36 31.05
CA THR A 13 -21.49 15.22 31.11
C THR A 13 -20.85 15.08 32.48
N PHE A 14 -20.47 16.19 33.11
CA PHE A 14 -19.91 16.15 34.47
C PHE A 14 -20.94 15.69 35.50
N ASN A 15 -22.19 16.15 35.39
CA ASN A 15 -23.24 15.78 36.33
C ASN A 15 -23.67 14.30 36.19
N SER A 16 -23.58 13.72 34.99
CA SER A 16 -23.92 12.31 34.75
C SER A 16 -22.77 11.36 35.10
N ASP A 17 -21.58 11.64 34.60
CA ASP A 17 -20.46 10.69 34.56
C ASP A 17 -19.24 11.17 35.37
N GLY A 18 -19.37 12.29 36.07
CA GLY A 18 -18.31 12.89 36.86
C GLY A 18 -17.15 13.38 35.99
N ILE A 19 -15.96 13.42 36.59
CA ILE A 19 -14.75 13.86 35.89
C ILE A 19 -14.30 12.87 34.82
N GLU A 20 -14.57 11.58 34.99
CA GLU A 20 -14.21 10.53 34.03
C GLU A 20 -14.91 10.74 32.69
N GLY A 21 -16.19 11.13 32.68
CA GLY A 21 -16.92 11.43 31.44
C GLY A 21 -16.36 12.64 30.66
N LEU A 22 -15.73 13.60 31.34
CA LEU A 22 -15.05 14.71 30.67
C LEU A 22 -13.69 14.31 30.07
N LEU A 23 -13.03 13.31 30.67
CA LEU A 23 -11.75 12.78 30.19
C LEU A 23 -11.95 11.76 29.06
N GLU A 24 -13.14 11.14 28.97
CA GLU A 24 -13.47 10.19 27.93
C GLU A 24 -13.50 10.85 26.55
N ARG A 25 -12.45 10.61 25.76
CA ARG A 25 -12.37 11.12 24.39
C ARG A 25 -12.97 10.12 23.42
N ARG A 26 -14.25 10.33 23.07
CA ARG A 26 -14.92 9.56 22.03
C ARG A 26 -14.54 10.09 20.65
N TYR A 27 -13.81 9.29 19.89
CA TYR A 27 -13.58 9.56 18.48
C TYR A 27 -14.78 9.06 17.67
N PRO A 28 -15.33 9.88 16.75
CA PRO A 28 -16.33 9.38 15.83
C PRO A 28 -15.75 8.21 15.03
N PRO A 29 -16.54 7.17 14.73
CA PRO A 29 -16.07 6.10 13.86
C PRO A 29 -15.62 6.72 12.54
N GLY A 30 -14.44 6.30 12.07
CA GLY A 30 -13.91 6.74 10.79
C GLY A 30 -14.80 6.32 9.63
N ARG A 31 -14.45 6.74 8.41
CA ARG A 31 -15.14 6.31 7.19
C ARG A 31 -15.15 4.78 7.10
N THR A 32 -16.31 4.21 6.78
CA THR A 32 -16.42 2.78 6.50
C THR A 32 -15.49 2.38 5.36
N PRO A 33 -14.68 1.32 5.51
CA PRO A 33 -13.87 0.80 4.42
C PRO A 33 -14.74 0.44 3.20
N TYR A 34 -14.20 0.61 2.00
CA TYR A 34 -14.91 0.26 0.76
C TYR A 34 -15.12 -1.25 0.62
N LEU A 35 -14.18 -2.04 1.13
CA LEU A 35 -14.19 -3.49 1.06
C LEU A 35 -14.60 -4.07 2.41
N SER A 36 -15.40 -5.13 2.38
CA SER A 36 -15.66 -5.95 3.55
C SER A 36 -14.38 -6.71 3.98
N PRO A 37 -14.29 -7.16 5.25
CA PRO A 37 -13.14 -7.94 5.71
C PRO A 37 -12.90 -9.23 4.91
N GLY A 38 -13.96 -9.83 4.37
CA GLY A 38 -13.87 -11.03 3.53
C GLY A 38 -13.22 -10.74 2.18
N GLU A 39 -13.71 -9.70 1.49
CA GLU A 39 -13.15 -9.25 0.20
C GLU A 39 -11.70 -8.80 0.35
N GLU A 40 -11.38 -8.07 1.42
CA GLU A 40 -10.01 -7.68 1.73
C GLU A 40 -9.08 -8.91 1.86
N THR A 41 -9.53 -9.94 2.58
CA THR A 41 -8.74 -11.16 2.78
C THR A 41 -8.57 -11.93 1.47
N GLU A 42 -9.62 -12.00 0.66
CA GLU A 42 -9.57 -12.63 -0.66
C GLU A 42 -8.58 -11.93 -1.59
N ILE A 43 -8.70 -10.61 -1.74
CA ILE A 43 -7.82 -9.81 -2.60
C ILE A 43 -6.38 -9.93 -2.12
N ARG A 44 -6.11 -9.79 -0.82
CA ARG A 44 -4.76 -9.97 -0.26
C ARG A 44 -4.17 -11.34 -0.63
N ASN A 45 -4.95 -12.41 -0.50
CA ASN A 45 -4.51 -13.75 -0.86
C ASN A 45 -4.25 -13.89 -2.36
N MET A 46 -5.07 -13.28 -3.21
CA MET A 46 -4.86 -13.23 -4.66
C MET A 46 -3.53 -12.56 -4.99
N LEU A 47 -3.26 -11.38 -4.44
CA LEU A 47 -2.02 -10.63 -4.70
C LEU A 47 -0.74 -11.38 -4.32
N ILE A 48 -0.82 -12.23 -3.28
CA ILE A 48 0.32 -13.03 -2.80
C ILE A 48 0.52 -14.29 -3.65
N LYS A 49 -0.57 -14.96 -4.06
CA LYS A 49 -0.53 -16.28 -4.68
C LYS A 49 -0.40 -16.24 -6.19
N SER A 50 -0.91 -15.20 -6.84
CA SER A 50 -0.99 -15.11 -8.28
C SER A 50 -0.50 -13.78 -8.83
N THR A 51 -0.39 -13.72 -10.15
CA THR A 51 -0.01 -12.54 -10.92
C THR A 51 -1.20 -12.05 -11.74
N SER A 52 -1.20 -10.77 -12.11
CA SER A 52 -2.28 -10.16 -12.90
C SER A 52 -2.66 -10.94 -14.15
N ASN A 53 -1.67 -11.51 -14.86
CA ASN A 53 -1.87 -12.35 -16.03
C ASN A 53 -2.54 -13.69 -15.70
N GLN A 54 -2.15 -14.37 -14.62
CA GLN A 54 -2.79 -15.62 -14.20
C GLN A 54 -4.27 -15.44 -13.86
N GLU A 55 -4.64 -14.27 -13.35
CA GLU A 55 -6.04 -13.92 -13.05
C GLU A 55 -6.81 -13.37 -14.26
N GLY A 56 -6.17 -13.25 -15.42
CA GLY A 56 -6.78 -12.76 -16.67
C GLY A 56 -7.13 -11.27 -16.65
N ILE A 57 -6.51 -10.48 -15.76
CA ILE A 57 -6.88 -9.06 -15.53
C ILE A 57 -5.99 -8.13 -16.37
N GLY A 58 -4.77 -8.55 -16.68
CA GLY A 58 -3.84 -7.77 -17.47
C GLY A 58 -2.72 -8.62 -18.05
N PRO A 59 -1.99 -8.12 -19.06
CA PRO A 59 -0.90 -8.89 -19.69
C PRO A 59 0.34 -9.01 -18.79
N GLU A 60 0.44 -8.15 -17.77
CA GLU A 60 1.61 -8.01 -16.94
C GLU A 60 1.77 -9.15 -15.91
N THR A 61 3.02 -9.52 -15.65
CA THR A 61 3.35 -10.54 -14.62
C THR A 61 3.39 -9.95 -13.21
N HIS A 62 3.08 -8.67 -13.04
CA HIS A 62 3.10 -7.97 -11.76
C HIS A 62 1.79 -7.23 -11.53
N TRP A 63 1.49 -6.94 -10.27
CA TRP A 63 0.35 -6.12 -9.89
C TRP A 63 0.72 -4.64 -9.98
N ASP A 64 -0.01 -3.88 -10.79
CA ASP A 64 0.00 -2.40 -10.79
C ASP A 64 -1.32 -1.90 -10.21
N THR A 65 -1.27 -0.71 -9.60
CA THR A 65 -2.43 0.05 -9.14
C THR A 65 -3.50 0.25 -10.23
N ARG A 66 -3.11 0.36 -11.51
CA ARG A 66 -4.06 0.44 -12.64
C ARG A 66 -4.83 -0.85 -12.85
N VAL A 67 -4.13 -1.98 -12.84
CA VAL A 67 -4.74 -3.32 -12.93
C VAL A 67 -5.66 -3.55 -11.74
N LEU A 68 -5.20 -3.16 -10.55
CA LEU A 68 -5.99 -3.29 -9.32
C LEU A 68 -7.25 -2.43 -9.35
N GLN A 69 -7.15 -1.22 -9.89
CA GLN A 69 -8.31 -0.35 -10.05
C GLN A 69 -9.38 -1.02 -10.92
N TYR A 70 -8.97 -1.58 -12.07
CA TYR A 70 -9.87 -2.33 -12.94
C TYR A 70 -10.45 -3.57 -12.26
N LEU A 71 -9.63 -4.34 -11.54
CA LEU A 71 -10.10 -5.51 -10.78
C LEU A 71 -11.17 -5.15 -9.76
N LEU A 72 -10.95 -4.09 -8.99
CA LEU A 72 -11.86 -3.63 -7.93
C LEU A 72 -13.19 -3.15 -8.51
N GLU A 73 -13.14 -2.45 -9.64
CA GLU A 73 -14.34 -1.98 -10.32
C GLU A 73 -15.14 -3.13 -10.94
N GLU A 74 -14.47 -4.06 -11.63
CA GLU A 74 -15.13 -5.13 -12.38
C GLU A 74 -15.68 -6.25 -11.47
N ARG A 75 -14.91 -6.67 -10.45
CA ARG A 75 -15.29 -7.83 -9.61
C ARG A 75 -16.02 -7.46 -8.33
N TYR A 76 -15.69 -6.30 -7.76
CA TYR A 76 -16.18 -5.88 -6.44
C TYR A 76 -17.07 -4.63 -6.52
N TYR A 77 -17.26 -4.03 -7.70
CA TYR A 77 -18.04 -2.81 -7.89
C TYR A 77 -17.57 -1.63 -7.01
N VAL A 78 -16.27 -1.62 -6.69
CA VAL A 78 -15.64 -0.62 -5.82
C VAL A 78 -14.83 0.34 -6.68
N SER A 79 -15.30 1.59 -6.74
CA SER A 79 -14.55 2.68 -7.39
C SER A 79 -13.56 3.31 -6.41
N MET A 80 -12.26 3.12 -6.67
CA MET A 80 -11.18 3.72 -5.89
C MET A 80 -10.21 4.46 -6.80
N SER A 81 -9.64 5.56 -6.29
CA SER A 81 -8.52 6.21 -6.96
C SER A 81 -7.25 5.38 -6.80
N ARG A 82 -6.32 5.49 -7.76
CA ARG A 82 -5.01 4.82 -7.67
C ARG A 82 -4.23 5.17 -6.39
N GLY A 83 -4.37 6.41 -5.90
CA GLY A 83 -3.80 6.83 -4.62
C GLY A 83 -4.43 6.10 -3.44
N GLY A 84 -5.76 6.00 -3.41
CA GLY A 84 -6.47 5.25 -2.37
C GLY A 84 -6.14 3.75 -2.38
N ILE A 85 -5.92 3.17 -3.57
CA ILE A 85 -5.43 1.79 -3.72
C ILE A 85 -4.00 1.67 -3.16
N CYS A 86 -3.12 2.61 -3.45
CA CYS A 86 -1.76 2.62 -2.91
C CYS A 86 -1.77 2.68 -1.37
N ASP A 87 -2.56 3.59 -0.79
CA ASP A 87 -2.71 3.71 0.66
C ASP A 87 -3.31 2.46 1.29
N MET A 88 -4.28 1.84 0.61
CA MET A 88 -4.84 0.55 1.01
C MET A 88 -3.77 -0.54 1.05
N LEU A 89 -2.97 -0.68 -0.01
CA LEU A 89 -1.88 -1.66 -0.08
C LEU A 89 -0.84 -1.43 1.03
N HIS A 90 -0.48 -0.18 1.32
CA HIS A 90 0.42 0.15 2.44
C HIS A 90 -0.16 -0.24 3.79
N ARG A 91 -1.45 0.06 4.06
CA ARG A 91 -2.14 -0.40 5.28
C ARG A 91 -2.15 -1.92 5.38
N TRP A 92 -2.18 -2.60 4.25
CA TRP A 92 -2.13 -4.06 4.17
C TRP A 92 -0.74 -4.65 4.38
N GLY A 93 0.31 -3.82 4.45
CA GLY A 93 1.70 -4.24 4.63
C GLY A 93 2.43 -4.55 3.32
N PHE A 94 1.82 -4.29 2.16
CA PHE A 94 2.52 -4.40 0.88
C PHE A 94 3.47 -3.22 0.71
N THR A 95 4.62 -3.49 0.09
CA THR A 95 5.61 -2.47 -0.26
C THR A 95 5.79 -2.46 -1.76
N TYR A 96 6.01 -1.27 -2.32
CA TYR A 96 6.35 -1.13 -3.73
C TYR A 96 7.68 -1.83 -4.05
N ILE A 97 7.65 -2.72 -5.04
CA ILE A 97 8.85 -3.39 -5.55
C ILE A 97 9.01 -3.03 -7.01
N ARG A 98 10.16 -2.44 -7.36
CA ARG A 98 10.54 -2.27 -8.75
C ARG A 98 11.22 -3.56 -9.23
N PRO A 99 10.62 -4.31 -10.16
CA PRO A 99 11.31 -5.46 -10.74
C PRO A 99 12.59 -4.96 -11.42
N THR A 100 13.73 -5.37 -10.89
CA THR A 100 15.02 -5.08 -11.53
C THR A 100 15.22 -6.12 -12.62
N TYR A 101 15.37 -5.66 -13.86
CA TYR A 101 15.57 -6.52 -15.02
C TYR A 101 16.83 -7.37 -14.82
N ARG A 102 16.64 -8.66 -14.49
CA ARG A 102 17.68 -9.68 -14.57
C ARG A 102 17.47 -10.45 -15.86
N LEU A 103 18.41 -10.31 -16.80
CA LEU A 103 18.47 -11.17 -17.98
C LEU A 103 18.56 -12.63 -17.53
N LYS A 104 17.51 -13.41 -17.78
CA LYS A 104 17.50 -14.86 -17.47
C LYS A 104 18.68 -15.61 -18.11
N LYS A 105 19.21 -15.10 -19.23
CA LYS A 105 20.35 -15.67 -19.96
C LYS A 105 21.73 -15.20 -19.46
N ALA A 106 21.78 -14.33 -18.45
CA ALA A 106 23.04 -13.80 -17.98
C ALA A 106 23.86 -14.88 -17.25
N ASP A 107 25.12 -15.04 -17.67
CA ASP A 107 26.07 -15.95 -17.04
C ASP A 107 26.80 -15.20 -15.90
N PRO A 108 26.64 -15.62 -14.63
CA PRO A 108 27.26 -14.96 -13.48
C PRO A 108 28.80 -14.93 -13.55
N LEU A 109 29.42 -15.96 -14.12
CA LEU A 109 30.88 -16.05 -14.21
C LEU A 109 31.42 -15.01 -15.20
N LYS A 110 30.79 -14.90 -16.37
CA LYS A 110 31.14 -13.87 -17.37
C LYS A 110 30.94 -12.45 -16.84
N GLN A 111 29.89 -12.22 -16.06
CA GLN A 111 29.68 -10.93 -15.40
C GLN A 111 30.81 -10.59 -14.42
N GLN A 112 31.23 -11.56 -13.60
CA GLN A 112 32.34 -11.34 -12.66
C GLN A 112 33.66 -11.09 -13.38
N GLN A 113 33.94 -11.82 -14.46
CA GLN A 113 35.13 -11.60 -15.30
C GLN A 113 35.14 -10.18 -15.88
N PHE A 114 34.03 -9.77 -16.50
CA PHE A 114 33.87 -8.43 -17.05
C PHE A 114 34.05 -7.33 -15.99
N LEU A 115 33.47 -7.50 -14.79
CA LEU A 115 33.64 -6.54 -13.70
C LEU A 115 35.10 -6.43 -13.23
N ARG A 116 35.84 -7.54 -13.20
CA ARG A 116 37.27 -7.54 -12.87
C ARG A 116 38.08 -6.78 -13.92
N GLU A 117 37.85 -7.08 -15.20
CA GLU A 117 38.50 -6.39 -16.34
C GLU A 117 38.20 -4.90 -16.32
N LEU A 118 36.94 -4.53 -16.14
CA LEU A 118 36.51 -3.14 -16.10
C LEU A 118 37.11 -2.37 -14.91
N ASN A 119 37.18 -3.00 -13.74
CA ASN A 119 37.84 -2.41 -12.57
C ASN A 119 39.35 -2.28 -12.76
N TRP A 120 39.97 -3.22 -13.46
CA TRP A 120 41.38 -3.11 -13.84
C TRP A 120 41.58 -1.90 -14.75
N ILE A 121 40.82 -1.77 -15.85
CA ILE A 121 40.90 -0.64 -16.79
C ILE A 121 40.73 0.70 -16.07
N LYS A 122 39.75 0.81 -15.16
CA LYS A 122 39.52 2.03 -14.38
C LYS A 122 40.71 2.43 -13.51
N LYS A 123 41.46 1.46 -12.99
CA LYS A 123 42.66 1.70 -12.17
C LYS A 123 43.87 2.06 -13.03
N THR A 124 44.03 1.43 -14.19
CA THR A 124 45.15 1.71 -15.10
C THR A 124 44.99 3.03 -15.84
N TYR A 125 43.76 3.42 -16.16
CA TYR A 125 43.44 4.67 -16.85
C TYR A 125 42.43 5.48 -16.03
N PRO A 126 42.84 6.08 -14.90
CA PRO A 126 42.03 7.10 -14.27
C PRO A 126 41.85 8.23 -15.28
N LYS A 127 40.60 8.69 -15.45
CA LYS A 127 40.21 9.73 -16.42
C LYS A 127 41.24 10.88 -16.42
N ILE A 128 41.73 11.24 -17.60
CA ILE A 128 42.38 12.54 -17.86
C ILE A 128 41.36 13.65 -17.58
#